data_AF-A0A519VCE4-F1
#
_entry.id   AF-A0A519VCE4-F1
#
_cell.length_a   1.000
_cell.length_b   1.000
_cell.length_c   1.000
_cell.angle_alpha   90.00
_cell.angle_beta   90.00
_cell.angle_gamma   90.00
#
_symmetry.space_group_name_H-M   'P 1'
#
loop_
_entity.id
_entity.type
_entity.pdbx_description
1 polymer ?
#
loop_
_entity_poly.entity_id
_entity_poly.type
_entity_poly.pdbx_seq_one_letter_code
_entity_poly.pdbx_strand_id
1 'polypeptide(L)'
;MGLFDFFKRKDKGEPEKPLVKPNNLGEFNLQLADFSEKIHRSEVLADAWINPNFDPEFEAAIAHLRTGTPMKKGDIIELKTYIINILLWEHKVELTFDLDNASKNINEFVQKINKQLNWIIKSKSLIDEAIISKLLQLKNDSWLDEDQQPVTKEDFIKSMQLISIDFASNAAFDLYFDDGDLFYGHTIIVNVNSKREIKNASIAG
;
A
#
# COMPACT_ATOMS: atom_id res chain seq x y z
N MET A 1 -4.31 -17.90 -11.93
CA MET A 1 -4.01 -17.09 -13.13
C MET A 1 -4.40 -15.67 -12.77
N GLY A 2 -3.42 -14.80 -12.58
CA GLY A 2 -3.62 -13.47 -11.98
C GLY A 2 -3.92 -12.42 -13.04
N LEU A 3 -4.52 -11.30 -12.64
CA LEU A 3 -4.89 -10.16 -13.51
C LEU A 3 -3.74 -9.68 -14.43
N PHE A 4 -2.49 -9.88 -13.98
CA PHE A 4 -1.28 -9.49 -14.70
C PHE A 4 -0.93 -10.39 -15.89
N ASP A 5 -1.52 -11.58 -16.02
CA ASP A 5 -1.25 -12.51 -17.14
C ASP A 5 -1.79 -11.99 -18.48
N PHE A 6 -2.65 -10.95 -18.47
CA PHE A 6 -3.29 -10.36 -19.64
C PHE A 6 -2.62 -9.09 -20.19
N PHE A 7 -1.48 -8.64 -19.64
CA PHE A 7 -0.91 -7.33 -19.99
C PHE A 7 0.60 -7.35 -20.22
N LYS A 8 1.08 -6.67 -21.28
CA LYS A 8 2.52 -6.57 -21.62
C LYS A 8 3.12 -5.25 -21.10
N ARG A 9 4.11 -5.35 -20.20
CA ARG A 9 4.67 -4.23 -19.42
C ARG A 9 5.75 -3.42 -20.17
N LYS A 10 5.78 -2.09 -19.99
CA LYS A 10 6.87 -1.18 -20.42
C LYS A 10 6.94 0.04 -19.49
N ASP A 11 7.93 0.10 -18.60
CA ASP A 11 8.13 1.24 -17.69
C ASP A 11 9.34 2.08 -18.14
N LYS A 12 9.20 3.42 -18.16
CA LYS A 12 10.32 4.38 -18.22
C LYS A 12 10.36 5.13 -16.89
N GLY A 13 11.49 5.09 -16.18
CA GLY A 13 11.63 5.77 -14.89
C GLY A 13 11.92 7.26 -15.03
N GLU A 14 11.14 8.09 -14.35
CA GLU A 14 11.49 9.49 -14.05
C GLU A 14 12.52 9.55 -12.90
N PRO A 15 13.34 10.62 -12.80
CA PRO A 15 14.28 10.78 -11.70
C PRO A 15 13.55 10.86 -10.35
N GLU A 16 14.08 10.16 -9.36
CA GLU A 16 13.49 10.07 -8.02
C GLU A 16 13.46 11.45 -7.33
N LYS A 17 12.28 11.85 -6.83
CA LYS A 17 12.09 13.09 -6.07
C LYS A 17 12.77 13.02 -4.70
N PRO A 18 13.19 14.16 -4.13
CA PRO A 18 13.83 14.19 -2.81
C PRO A 18 12.91 13.67 -1.72
N LEU A 19 13.51 13.06 -0.69
CA LEU A 19 12.83 12.55 0.49
C LEU A 19 12.12 13.68 1.25
N VAL A 20 10.81 13.57 1.44
CA VAL A 20 10.03 14.56 2.20
C VAL A 20 10.01 14.22 3.69
N LYS A 21 10.16 15.22 4.55
CA LYS A 21 10.22 15.07 6.01
C LYS A 21 9.04 15.79 6.67
N PRO A 22 8.64 15.38 7.89
CA PRO A 22 7.73 16.17 8.69
C PRO A 22 8.27 17.58 8.90
N ASN A 23 7.37 18.55 9.00
CA ASN A 23 7.71 19.93 9.32
C ASN A 23 8.18 20.06 10.79
N ASN A 24 8.52 21.28 11.22
CA ASN A 24 8.99 21.55 12.58
C ASN A 24 7.97 21.23 13.69
N LEU A 25 6.70 20.99 13.34
CA LEU A 25 5.64 20.56 14.26
C LEU A 25 5.49 19.03 14.30
N GLY A 26 6.31 18.28 13.55
CA GLY A 26 6.20 16.84 13.43
C GLY A 26 5.01 16.39 12.57
N GLU A 27 4.60 17.20 11.59
CA GLU A 27 3.46 16.91 10.72
C GLU A 27 3.84 16.94 9.23
N PHE A 28 3.21 16.09 8.43
CA PHE A 28 3.29 16.15 6.98
C PHE A 28 2.28 17.16 6.41
N ASN A 29 2.71 17.86 5.36
CA ASN A 29 1.88 18.78 4.59
C ASN A 29 2.18 18.61 3.09
N LEU A 30 2.02 17.37 2.61
CA LEU A 30 2.23 17.00 1.22
C LEU A 30 1.29 17.78 0.30
N GLN A 31 1.80 18.11 -0.88
CA GLN A 31 1.07 18.65 -2.02
C GLN A 31 1.17 17.67 -3.18
N LEU A 32 0.25 17.76 -4.14
CA LEU A 32 0.29 16.89 -5.32
C LEU A 32 1.63 17.00 -6.08
N ALA A 33 2.24 18.19 -6.11
CA ALA A 33 3.53 18.42 -6.75
C ALA A 33 4.69 17.63 -6.12
N ASP A 34 4.54 17.11 -4.89
CA ASP A 34 5.54 16.29 -4.22
C ASP A 34 5.55 14.84 -4.75
N PHE A 35 4.47 14.39 -5.39
CA PHE A 35 4.32 13.03 -5.92
C PHE A 35 4.87 12.92 -7.34
N SER A 36 5.55 11.82 -7.62
CA SER A 36 5.90 11.42 -8.99
C SER A 36 4.75 10.61 -9.58
N GLU A 37 4.46 10.79 -10.87
CA GLU A 37 3.41 10.05 -11.54
C GLU A 37 4.04 8.88 -12.30
N LYS A 38 3.65 7.65 -11.94
CA LYS A 38 3.98 6.45 -12.71
C LYS A 38 2.77 6.05 -13.53
N ILE A 39 2.87 6.23 -14.85
CA ILE A 39 1.83 5.81 -15.79
C ILE A 39 2.20 4.44 -16.32
N HIS A 40 1.39 3.45 -15.95
CA HIS A 40 1.49 2.10 -16.48
C HIS A 40 0.52 1.95 -17.66
N ARG A 41 1.04 1.53 -18.82
CA ARG A 41 0.24 1.31 -20.03
C ARG A 41 0.20 -0.17 -20.35
N SER A 42 -1.00 -0.67 -20.56
CA SER A 42 -1.26 -2.09 -20.74
C SER A 42 -2.26 -2.33 -21.86
N GLU A 43 -1.89 -3.17 -22.83
CA GLU A 43 -2.76 -3.54 -23.95
C GLU A 43 -3.63 -4.74 -23.56
N VAL A 44 -4.93 -4.64 -23.82
CA VAL A 44 -5.90 -5.72 -23.63
C VAL A 44 -5.63 -6.84 -24.63
N LEU A 45 -5.17 -7.99 -24.15
CA LEU A 45 -4.75 -9.11 -25.02
C LEU A 45 -5.91 -9.98 -25.54
N ALA A 46 -7.10 -9.88 -24.94
CA ALA A 46 -8.29 -10.61 -25.34
C ALA A 46 -9.55 -9.79 -25.05
N ASP A 47 -10.60 -9.98 -25.84
CA ASP A 47 -11.92 -9.40 -25.54
C ASP A 47 -12.36 -9.90 -24.16
N ALA A 48 -12.37 -9.00 -23.17
CA ALA A 48 -12.71 -9.35 -21.81
C ALA A 48 -14.22 -9.15 -21.60
N TRP A 49 -15.01 -10.21 -21.78
CA TRP A 49 -16.34 -10.28 -21.18
C TRP A 49 -16.17 -10.58 -19.70
N ILE A 50 -16.00 -9.52 -18.92
CA ILE A 50 -16.00 -9.62 -17.47
C ILE A 50 -17.45 -9.81 -17.08
N ASN A 51 -17.79 -10.99 -16.56
CA ASN A 51 -19.10 -11.20 -15.99
C ASN A 51 -19.24 -10.24 -14.79
N PRO A 52 -20.24 -9.34 -14.77
CA PRO A 52 -20.39 -8.34 -13.72
C PRO A 52 -20.66 -8.93 -12.32
N ASN A 53 -20.88 -10.24 -12.22
CA ASN A 53 -20.97 -10.98 -10.96
C ASN A 53 -19.69 -11.74 -10.59
N PHE A 54 -18.64 -11.67 -11.41
CA PHE A 54 -17.40 -12.43 -11.19
C PHE A 54 -16.57 -11.87 -10.04
N ASP A 55 -16.52 -10.54 -9.93
CA ASP A 55 -15.77 -9.87 -8.88
C ASP A 55 -16.30 -8.44 -8.70
N PRO A 56 -17.07 -8.16 -7.63
CA PRO A 56 -17.63 -6.85 -7.34
C PRO A 56 -16.56 -5.76 -7.11
N GLU A 57 -15.38 -6.13 -6.60
CA GLU A 57 -14.27 -5.20 -6.37
C GLU A 57 -13.61 -4.82 -7.70
N PHE A 58 -13.47 -5.79 -8.60
CA PHE A 58 -13.01 -5.55 -9.97
C PHE A 58 -14.00 -4.70 -10.76
N GLU A 59 -15.31 -4.98 -10.71
CA GLU A 59 -16.35 -4.14 -11.33
C GLU A 59 -16.30 -2.70 -10.81
N ALA A 60 -16.09 -2.52 -9.50
CA ALA A 60 -15.89 -1.20 -8.92
C ALA A 60 -14.62 -0.52 -9.43
N ALA A 61 -13.52 -1.25 -9.59
CA ALA A 61 -12.24 -0.74 -10.09
C ALA A 61 -12.29 -0.34 -11.59
N ILE A 62 -13.06 -1.05 -12.43
CA ILE A 62 -13.20 -0.77 -13.86
C ILE A 62 -14.47 0.03 -14.24
N ALA A 63 -15.33 0.38 -13.28
CA ALA A 63 -16.58 1.12 -13.52
C ALA A 63 -16.39 2.42 -14.33
N HIS A 64 -15.29 3.16 -14.13
CA HIS A 64 -14.95 4.34 -14.94
C HIS A 64 -14.52 4.02 -16.38
N LEU A 65 -14.00 2.81 -16.64
CA LEU A 65 -13.69 2.33 -17.98
C LEU A 65 -14.98 1.92 -18.72
N ARG A 66 -16.07 1.65 -17.99
CA ARG A 66 -17.42 1.42 -18.56
C ARG A 66 -18.06 2.74 -19.01
N THR A 67 -17.55 3.30 -20.11
CA THR A 67 -18.41 4.05 -21.04
C THR A 67 -19.17 3.05 -21.94
N GLY A 68 -20.05 2.26 -21.32
CA GLY A 68 -21.05 1.43 -22.00
C GLY A 68 -20.57 0.37 -23.00
N THR A 69 -19.26 0.16 -23.19
CA THR A 69 -18.72 -0.73 -24.23
C THR A 69 -17.71 -1.69 -23.61
N PRO A 70 -17.78 -3.01 -23.88
CA PRO A 70 -16.78 -3.97 -23.45
C PRO A 70 -15.38 -3.58 -23.95
N MET A 71 -14.36 -3.79 -23.12
CA MET A 71 -12.97 -3.62 -23.52
C MET A 71 -12.63 -4.60 -24.65
N LYS A 72 -12.14 -4.06 -25.75
CA LYS A 72 -11.77 -4.83 -26.93
C LYS A 72 -10.30 -5.17 -26.89
N LYS A 73 -9.96 -6.31 -27.48
CA LYS A 73 -8.57 -6.65 -27.79
C LYS A 73 -7.91 -5.50 -28.55
N GLY A 74 -6.76 -5.04 -28.04
CA GLY A 74 -6.01 -3.90 -28.56
C GLY A 74 -6.32 -2.56 -27.87
N ASP A 75 -7.32 -2.50 -26.97
CA ASP A 75 -7.52 -1.32 -26.12
C ASP A 75 -6.31 -1.11 -25.21
N ILE A 76 -5.98 0.14 -24.91
CA ILE A 76 -4.89 0.51 -24.00
C ILE A 76 -5.49 1.01 -22.70
N ILE A 77 -5.15 0.36 -21.59
CA ILE A 77 -5.42 0.81 -20.23
C ILE A 77 -4.23 1.63 -19.77
N GLU A 78 -4.49 2.82 -19.23
CA GLU A 78 -3.52 3.61 -18.50
C GLU A 78 -3.88 3.60 -17.02
N LEU A 79 -3.05 2.96 -16.20
CA LEU A 79 -3.14 3.03 -14.74
C LEU A 79 -2.14 4.08 -14.26
N LYS A 80 -2.58 4.95 -13.36
CA LYS A 80 -1.77 6.07 -12.88
C LYS A 80 -1.57 5.97 -11.38
N THR A 81 -0.32 5.72 -11.01
CA THR A 81 0.12 5.63 -9.62
C THR A 81 0.87 6.87 -9.22
N TYR A 82 0.53 7.41 -8.05
CA TYR A 82 1.24 8.50 -7.41
C TYR A 82 2.19 7.95 -6.36
N ILE A 83 3.47 8.30 -6.47
CA ILE A 83 4.53 7.75 -5.63
C ILE A 83 5.33 8.87 -5.00
N ILE A 84 5.62 8.76 -3.70
CA ILE A 84 6.51 9.67 -2.98
C ILE A 84 7.31 8.90 -1.93
N ASN A 85 8.56 9.32 -1.70
CA ASN A 85 9.36 8.82 -0.59
C ASN A 85 9.33 9.82 0.57
N ILE A 86 9.01 9.34 1.76
CA ILE A 86 8.97 10.14 3.00
C ILE A 86 9.93 9.58 4.06
N LEU A 87 10.41 10.44 4.96
CA LEU A 87 11.11 10.02 6.16
C LEU A 87 10.10 9.86 7.30
N LEU A 88 9.82 8.62 7.69
CA LEU A 88 8.90 8.30 8.78
C LEU A 88 9.56 7.32 9.73
N TRP A 89 9.56 7.65 11.03
CA TRP A 89 10.21 6.87 12.08
C TRP A 89 11.67 6.52 11.76
N GLU A 90 12.44 7.49 11.26
CA GLU A 90 13.86 7.34 10.86
C GLU A 90 14.11 6.47 9.62
N HIS A 91 13.06 5.96 8.98
CA HIS A 91 13.16 5.13 7.78
C HIS A 91 12.64 5.87 6.53
N LYS A 92 13.23 5.54 5.38
CA LYS A 92 12.66 5.88 4.07
C LYS A 92 11.47 4.97 3.84
N VAL A 93 10.30 5.57 3.65
CA VAL A 93 9.04 4.88 3.42
C VAL A 93 8.47 5.33 2.09
N GLU A 94 8.16 4.38 1.21
CA GLU A 94 7.46 4.68 -0.05
C GLU A 94 5.96 4.78 0.21
N LEU A 95 5.35 5.89 -0.19
CA LEU A 95 3.91 6.07 -0.14
C LEU A 95 3.38 6.02 -1.56
N THR A 96 2.39 5.16 -1.76
CA THR A 96 1.70 5.00 -3.04
C THR A 96 0.20 5.20 -2.91
N PHE A 97 -0.41 5.67 -3.99
CA PHE A 97 -1.86 5.61 -4.15
C PHE A 97 -2.24 5.63 -5.62
N ASP A 98 -3.32 4.92 -5.93
CA ASP A 98 -3.99 4.95 -7.22
C ASP A 98 -5.38 5.56 -7.04
N LEU A 99 -5.77 6.43 -7.98
CA LEU A 99 -7.13 6.97 -8.02
C LEU A 99 -7.99 6.19 -9.02
N ASP A 100 -8.06 4.87 -8.85
CA ASP A 100 -9.03 4.09 -9.61
C ASP A 100 -10.43 4.30 -9.01
N ASN A 101 -11.27 4.96 -9.80
CA ASN A 101 -12.67 5.32 -9.55
C ASN A 101 -13.00 6.32 -8.41
N ALA A 102 -13.47 7.51 -8.83
CA ALA A 102 -14.41 8.41 -8.17
C ALA A 102 -13.95 9.45 -7.12
N SER A 103 -12.66 9.72 -6.93
CA SER A 103 -12.27 11.00 -6.30
C SER A 103 -12.17 12.09 -7.38
N LYS A 104 -13.11 13.03 -7.42
CA LYS A 104 -13.08 14.14 -8.40
C LYS A 104 -11.95 15.13 -8.12
N ASN A 105 -11.30 15.05 -6.96
CA ASN A 105 -10.31 16.01 -6.53
C ASN A 105 -9.13 15.34 -5.81
N ILE A 106 -8.07 15.08 -6.58
CA ILE A 106 -6.81 14.54 -6.08
C ILE A 106 -6.18 15.41 -4.98
N ASN A 107 -6.34 16.74 -5.02
CA ASN A 107 -5.79 17.61 -3.99
C ASN A 107 -6.50 17.39 -2.64
N GLU A 108 -7.83 17.23 -2.64
CA GLU A 108 -8.57 16.86 -1.43
C GLU A 108 -8.15 15.50 -0.89
N PHE A 109 -7.85 14.55 -1.78
CA PHE A 109 -7.33 13.24 -1.38
C PHE A 109 -5.94 13.34 -0.73
N VAL A 110 -5.02 14.12 -1.29
CA VAL A 110 -3.72 14.42 -0.67
C VAL A 110 -3.90 15.08 0.72
N GLN A 111 -4.91 15.94 0.90
CA GLN A 111 -5.23 16.49 2.22
C GLN A 111 -5.74 15.42 3.21
N LYS A 112 -6.46 14.39 2.75
CA LYS A 112 -6.82 13.25 3.58
C LYS A 112 -5.59 12.40 3.94
N ILE A 113 -4.68 12.17 2.99
CA ILE A 113 -3.41 11.49 3.23
C ILE A 113 -2.62 12.19 4.33
N ASN A 114 -2.46 13.52 4.27
CA ASN A 114 -1.78 14.29 5.33
C ASN A 114 -2.39 14.04 6.71
N LYS A 115 -3.73 14.00 6.81
CA LYS A 115 -4.43 13.68 8.06
C LYS A 115 -4.12 12.25 8.53
N GLN A 116 -4.04 11.27 7.63
CA GLN A 116 -3.70 9.89 8.01
C GLN A 116 -2.24 9.77 8.42
N LEU A 117 -1.30 10.36 7.68
CA LEU A 117 0.12 10.38 8.03
C LEU A 117 0.36 10.99 9.41
N ASN A 118 -0.31 12.11 9.72
CA ASN A 118 -0.18 12.75 11.04
C ASN A 118 -0.75 11.89 12.17
N TRP A 119 -1.71 11.00 11.88
CA TRP A 119 -2.13 9.98 12.83
C TRP A 119 -1.10 8.86 12.94
N ILE A 120 -0.59 8.34 11.81
CA ILE A 120 0.43 7.29 11.79
C ILE A 120 1.64 7.70 12.65
N ILE A 121 2.18 8.91 12.46
CA ILE A 121 3.30 9.45 13.27
C ILE A 121 3.05 9.25 14.77
N LYS A 122 1.84 9.56 15.23
CA LYS A 122 1.44 9.54 16.65
C LYS A 122 1.04 8.15 17.15
N SER A 123 0.75 7.23 16.25
CA SER A 123 0.16 5.91 16.56
C SER A 123 1.13 4.74 16.46
N LYS A 124 2.45 4.99 16.42
CA LYS A 124 3.47 3.93 16.33
C LYS A 124 3.26 2.82 17.38
N SER A 125 3.17 3.16 18.66
CA SER A 125 2.98 2.18 19.75
C SER A 125 1.70 1.36 19.58
N LEU A 126 0.62 1.99 19.10
CA LEU A 126 -0.65 1.31 18.87
C LEU A 126 -0.54 0.29 17.72
N ILE A 127 0.20 0.65 16.66
CA ILE A 127 0.46 -0.23 15.52
C ILE A 127 1.38 -1.38 15.94
N ASP A 128 2.46 -1.09 16.67
CA ASP A 128 3.39 -2.07 17.23
C ASP A 128 2.63 -3.10 18.11
N GLU A 129 1.75 -2.64 18.99
CA GLU A 129 0.91 -3.49 19.84
C GLU A 129 -0.04 -4.38 19.03
N ALA A 130 -0.66 -3.84 17.98
CA ALA A 130 -1.54 -4.60 17.11
C ALA A 130 -0.80 -5.75 16.40
N ILE A 131 0.40 -5.48 15.87
CA ILE A 131 1.26 -6.49 15.24
C ILE A 131 1.64 -7.56 16.26
N ILE A 132 2.16 -7.17 17.43
CA ILE A 132 2.62 -8.10 18.48
C ILE A 132 1.48 -9.00 18.97
N SER A 133 0.29 -8.42 19.19
CA SER A 133 -0.88 -9.17 19.65
C SER A 133 -1.32 -10.27 18.69
N LYS A 134 -0.97 -10.15 17.39
CA LYS A 134 -1.34 -11.10 16.35
C LYS A 134 -0.22 -12.06 15.98
N LEU A 135 1.01 -11.56 15.87
CA LEU A 135 2.08 -12.27 15.16
C LEU A 135 3.20 -12.78 16.06
N LEU A 136 3.37 -12.28 17.28
CA LEU A 136 4.45 -12.73 18.15
C LEU A 136 4.28 -14.21 18.56
N GLN A 137 3.06 -14.58 18.96
CA GLN A 137 2.78 -15.98 19.30
C GLN A 137 2.96 -16.87 18.07
N LEU A 138 2.44 -16.44 16.90
CA LEU A 138 2.62 -17.17 15.64
C LEU A 138 4.10 -17.43 15.36
N LYS A 139 4.96 -16.40 15.49
CA LYS A 139 6.40 -16.54 15.33
C LYS A 139 6.98 -17.60 16.25
N ASN A 140 6.73 -17.49 17.55
CA ASN A 140 7.33 -18.38 18.54
C ASN A 140 6.78 -19.81 18.50
N ASP A 141 5.55 -20.01 18.02
CA ASP A 141 4.92 -21.33 17.97
C ASP A 141 5.23 -22.10 16.67
N SER A 142 5.55 -21.43 15.56
CA SER A 142 5.60 -22.10 14.24
C SER A 142 6.66 -21.61 13.27
N TRP A 143 7.45 -20.59 13.62
CA TRP A 143 8.44 -20.00 12.71
C TRP A 143 9.82 -19.91 13.32
N LEU A 144 10.07 -20.59 14.44
CA LEU A 144 11.42 -20.73 14.98
C LEU A 144 12.16 -21.85 14.23
N ASP A 145 13.43 -21.62 13.93
CA ASP A 145 14.33 -22.74 13.59
C ASP A 145 14.53 -23.65 14.81
N GLU A 146 14.97 -24.90 14.59
CA GLU A 146 15.09 -25.92 15.64
C GLU A 146 15.89 -25.47 16.88
N ASP A 147 16.89 -24.60 16.70
CA ASP A 147 17.76 -24.07 17.76
C ASP A 147 17.49 -22.59 18.10
N GLN A 148 16.49 -21.95 17.47
CA GLN A 148 16.19 -20.54 17.68
C GLN A 148 15.45 -20.35 19.01
N GLN A 149 15.92 -19.41 19.84
CA GLN A 149 15.21 -19.03 21.05
C GLN A 149 13.93 -18.25 20.73
N PRO A 150 12.88 -18.35 21.57
CA PRO A 150 11.70 -17.52 21.43
C PRO A 150 12.04 -16.03 21.39
N VAL A 151 11.46 -15.34 20.41
CA VAL A 151 11.64 -13.91 20.20
C VAL A 151 10.85 -13.13 21.26
N THR A 152 11.46 -12.11 21.84
CA THR A 152 10.81 -11.19 22.79
C THR A 152 9.97 -10.15 22.07
N LYS A 153 9.10 -9.43 22.77
CA LYS A 153 8.35 -8.31 22.17
C LYS A 153 9.29 -7.23 21.65
N GLU A 154 10.31 -6.92 22.44
CA GLU A 154 11.28 -5.88 22.16
C GLU A 154 12.12 -6.22 20.92
N ASP A 155 12.56 -7.48 20.80
CA ASP A 155 13.35 -7.91 19.64
C ASP A 155 12.48 -7.99 18.38
N PHE A 156 11.24 -8.48 18.50
CA PHE A 156 10.30 -8.52 17.38
C PHE A 156 10.05 -7.12 16.79
N ILE A 157 9.79 -6.12 17.64
CA ILE A 157 9.56 -4.73 17.19
C ILE A 157 10.82 -4.10 16.60
N LYS A 158 12.01 -4.45 17.10
CA LYS A 158 13.28 -3.93 16.57
C LYS A 158 13.65 -4.53 15.21
N SER A 159 13.24 -5.77 14.95
CA SER A 159 13.51 -6.43 13.67
C SER A 159 12.68 -5.83 12.53
N MET A 160 11.46 -5.38 12.81
CA MET A 160 10.57 -4.89 11.76
C MET A 160 10.82 -3.41 11.40
N GLN A 161 10.73 -3.10 10.12
CA GLN A 161 10.88 -1.75 9.58
C GLN A 161 9.71 -1.42 8.64
N LEU A 162 9.04 -0.28 8.86
CA LEU A 162 8.04 0.21 7.91
C LEU A 162 8.75 0.57 6.60
N ILE A 163 8.31 -0.01 5.48
CA ILE A 163 8.92 0.18 4.16
C ILE A 163 7.97 0.88 3.18
N SER A 164 6.67 0.65 3.28
CA SER A 164 5.71 1.33 2.42
C SER A 164 4.33 1.51 3.05
N ILE A 165 3.60 2.47 2.49
CA ILE A 165 2.21 2.76 2.80
C ILE A 165 1.45 2.81 1.48
N ASP A 166 0.39 2.02 1.35
CA ASP A 166 -0.51 2.07 0.20
C ASP A 166 -1.86 2.65 0.62
N PHE A 167 -2.33 3.69 -0.06
CA PHE A 167 -3.60 4.34 0.22
C PHE A 167 -4.67 3.96 -0.80
N ALA A 168 -5.76 3.37 -0.32
CA ALA A 168 -6.97 3.16 -1.11
C ALA A 168 -7.73 4.48 -1.34
N SER A 169 -8.61 4.52 -2.34
CA SER A 169 -9.36 5.72 -2.77
C SER A 169 -10.24 6.37 -1.69
N ASN A 170 -10.60 5.64 -0.63
CA ASN A 170 -11.34 6.15 0.53
C ASN A 170 -10.43 6.66 1.66
N ALA A 171 -9.11 6.70 1.45
CA ALA A 171 -8.06 7.01 2.42
C ALA A 171 -7.97 6.02 3.61
N ALA A 172 -8.48 4.80 3.44
CA ALA A 172 -7.93 3.64 4.14
C ALA A 172 -6.53 3.34 3.61
N PHE A 173 -5.73 2.61 4.38
CA PHE A 173 -4.36 2.34 4.00
C PHE A 173 -3.82 1.06 4.62
N ASP A 174 -2.84 0.50 3.93
CA ASP A 174 -2.07 -0.64 4.37
C ASP A 174 -0.64 -0.20 4.66
N LEU A 175 -0.14 -0.64 5.82
CA LEU A 175 1.24 -0.44 6.22
C LEU A 175 2.00 -1.74 5.98
N TYR A 176 3.08 -1.68 5.20
CA TYR A 176 3.93 -2.82 4.90
C TYR A 176 5.24 -2.68 5.64
N PHE A 177 5.58 -3.71 6.41
CA PHE A 177 6.82 -3.79 7.15
C PHE A 177 7.68 -4.91 6.59
N ASP A 178 8.94 -4.59 6.30
CA ASP A 178 10.00 -5.59 6.27
C ASP A 178 10.06 -6.21 7.68
N ASP A 179 9.99 -7.53 7.74
CA ASP A 179 9.93 -8.26 9.00
C ASP A 179 11.32 -8.55 9.57
N GLY A 180 12.39 -8.20 8.86
CA GLY A 180 13.77 -8.46 9.30
C GLY A 180 14.05 -9.96 9.41
N ASP A 181 13.45 -10.78 8.55
CA ASP A 181 13.56 -12.25 8.52
C ASP A 181 12.91 -12.97 9.70
N LEU A 182 11.90 -12.36 10.33
CA LEU A 182 11.10 -13.04 11.35
C LEU A 182 10.28 -14.21 10.76
N PHE A 183 9.82 -14.09 9.52
CA PHE A 183 8.94 -15.01 8.81
C PHE A 183 9.53 -15.40 7.44
N TYR A 184 10.83 -15.67 7.34
CA TYR A 184 11.48 -16.20 6.13
C TYR A 184 11.18 -15.40 4.85
N GLY A 185 11.30 -14.08 4.93
CA GLY A 185 11.10 -13.16 3.80
C GLY A 185 9.66 -12.78 3.48
N HIS A 186 8.70 -13.09 4.37
CA HIS A 186 7.35 -12.53 4.26
C HIS A 186 7.33 -11.06 4.71
N THR A 187 6.34 -10.32 4.22
CA THR A 187 6.06 -8.95 4.65
C THR A 187 4.96 -8.94 5.69
N ILE A 188 5.09 -8.12 6.73
CA ILE A 188 3.99 -7.87 7.67
C ILE A 188 3.10 -6.75 7.11
N ILE A 189 1.79 -6.99 7.04
CA ILE A 189 0.81 -6.02 6.57
C ILE A 189 -0.13 -5.64 7.72
N VAL A 190 -0.31 -4.35 7.95
CA VAL A 190 -1.33 -3.82 8.86
C VAL A 190 -2.38 -3.05 8.06
N ASN A 191 -3.62 -3.52 8.13
CA ASN A 191 -4.77 -2.90 7.45
C ASN A 191 -5.44 -1.87 8.37
N VAL A 192 -5.57 -0.63 7.92
CA VAL A 192 -6.21 0.45 8.67
C VAL A 192 -7.29 1.10 7.83
N ASN A 193 -8.52 1.16 8.36
CA ASN A 193 -9.62 1.80 7.61
C ASN A 193 -9.51 3.34 7.61
N SER A 194 -10.34 3.99 6.79
CA SER A 194 -10.36 5.46 6.68
C SER A 194 -10.72 6.20 7.98
N LYS A 195 -11.28 5.49 8.97
CA LYS A 195 -11.60 6.01 10.32
C LYS A 195 -10.46 5.79 11.32
N ARG A 196 -9.32 5.26 10.89
CA ARG A 196 -8.12 4.97 11.71
C ARG A 196 -8.34 3.84 12.72
N GLU A 197 -9.20 2.90 12.38
CA GLU A 197 -9.36 1.66 13.14
C GLU A 197 -8.47 0.59 12.50
N ILE A 198 -7.54 0.03 13.27
CA ILE A 198 -6.71 -1.10 12.85
C ILE A 198 -7.62 -2.33 12.72
N LYS A 199 -7.72 -2.89 11.51
CA LYS A 199 -8.61 -4.01 11.22
C LYS A 199 -7.92 -5.36 11.33
N ASN A 200 -6.68 -5.43 10.89
CA ASN A 200 -5.91 -6.68 10.93
C ASN A 200 -4.41 -6.41 10.92
N ALA A 201 -3.64 -7.41 11.38
CA ALA A 201 -2.21 -7.54 11.15
C ALA A 201 -1.94 -8.99 10.71
N SER A 202 -1.26 -9.16 9.58
CA SER A 202 -1.01 -10.47 8.96
C SER A 202 0.34 -10.51 8.24
N ILE A 203 0.77 -11.70 7.85
CA ILE A 203 1.93 -11.93 6.99
C ILE A 203 1.47 -12.18 5.54
N ALA A 204 2.24 -11.75 4.55
CA ALA A 204 2.01 -11.98 3.13
C ALA A 204 3.32 -12.19 2.37
N GLY A 205 3.33 -13.08 1.39
CA GLY A 205 4.52 -13.48 0.61
C GLY A 205 4.21 -14.61 -0.35
#